data_AF-A0A6J4T4H1-F1
#
_entry.id   AF-A0A6J4T4H1-F1
#
_cell.length_a   1.000
_cell.length_b   1.000
_cell.length_c   1.000
_cell.angle_alpha   90.00
_cell.angle_beta   90.00
_cell.angle_gamma   90.00
#
_symmetry.space_group_name_H-M   'P 1'
#
loop_
_entity.id
_entity.type
_entity.pdbx_description
1 polymer ?
#
loop_
_entity_poly.entity_id
_entity_poly.type
_entity_poly.pdbx_seq_one_letter_code
_entity_poly.pdbx_strand_id
1 'polypeptide(L)' 'MLTIHHLYADMMNLYGDRGNVISIRKRCEWRGIPVDVVDVGLG' A
#
# COMPACT_ATOMS: atom_id res chain seq x y z
N MET A 1 13.32 2.41 -6.37
CA MET A 1 12.62 1.88 -5.18
C MET A 1 11.45 2.79 -4.90
N LEU A 2 10.25 2.24 -4.71
CA LEU A 2 9.03 3.00 -4.41
C LEU A 2 8.60 2.74 -2.98
N THR A 3 8.05 3.75 -2.31
CA THR A 3 7.46 3.62 -0.98
C THR A 3 6.00 4.08 -1.04
N ILE A 4 5.08 3.18 -0.68
CA ILE A 4 3.65 3.42 -0.63
C ILE A 4 3.28 3.69 0.82
N HIS A 5 2.83 4.91 1.11
CA HIS A 5 2.30 5.25 2.43
C HIS A 5 0.80 5.01 2.44
N HIS A 6 0.37 4.00 3.19
CA HIS A 6 -1.02 3.65 3.38
C HIS A 6 -1.55 4.42 4.60
N LEU A 7 -2.08 5.61 4.31
CA LEU A 7 -2.60 6.51 5.34
C LEU A 7 -3.90 5.94 5.92
N TYR A 8 -4.01 5.93 7.25
CA TYR A 8 -5.22 5.49 7.98
C TYR A 8 -5.60 4.03 7.71
N ALA A 9 -4.61 3.14 7.63
CA ALA A 9 -4.80 1.72 7.36
C ALA A 9 -5.80 1.00 8.29
N ASP A 10 -6.05 1.55 9.49
CA ASP A 10 -6.98 1.03 10.49
C ASP A 10 -8.35 1.71 10.51
N MET A 11 -8.48 2.94 9.98
CA MET A 11 -9.76 3.66 9.89
C MET A 11 -10.41 3.57 8.51
N MET A 12 -9.63 3.29 7.46
CA MET A 12 -10.09 3.21 6.07
C MET A 12 -10.37 1.76 5.61
N ASN A 13 -10.83 0.93 6.55
CA ASN A 13 -11.08 -0.50 6.33
C ASN A 13 -12.42 -0.75 5.61
N LEU A 14 -13.25 0.29 5.52
CA LEU A 14 -14.62 0.22 4.99
C LEU A 14 -14.68 0.12 3.46
N TYR A 15 -13.64 0.54 2.72
CA TYR A 15 -13.72 0.72 1.26
C TYR A 15 -12.61 0.02 0.45
N GLY A 16 -12.02 -1.07 0.98
CA GLY A 16 -11.21 -1.97 0.17
C GLY A 16 -9.85 -1.43 -0.28
N ASP A 17 -9.34 -0.35 0.31
CA ASP A 17 -8.04 0.25 -0.02
C ASP A 17 -6.85 -0.71 0.15
N ARG A 18 -7.00 -1.70 1.03
CA ARG A 18 -6.04 -2.80 1.16
C ARG A 18 -5.88 -3.58 -0.16
N GLY A 19 -6.95 -3.75 -0.92
CA GLY A 19 -6.91 -4.39 -2.25
C GLY A 19 -6.19 -3.54 -3.29
N ASN A 20 -6.29 -2.21 -3.21
CA ASN A 20 -5.56 -1.28 -4.07
C ASN A 20 -4.05 -1.38 -3.82
N VAL A 21 -3.63 -1.33 -2.54
CA VAL A 21 -2.22 -1.43 -2.14
C VAL A 21 -1.60 -2.76 -2.58
N ILE A 22 -2.31 -3.88 -2.39
CA ILE A 22 -1.86 -5.21 -2.85
C ILE A 22 -1.70 -5.24 -4.37
N SER A 23 -2.66 -4.67 -5.11
CA SER A 23 -2.62 -4.64 -6.58
C SER A 23 -1.43 -3.82 -7.11
N ILE A 24 -1.15 -2.67 -6.49
CA ILE A 24 0.00 -1.83 -6.86
C ILE A 24 1.30 -2.57 -6.55
N ARG A 25 1.42 -3.18 -5.37
CA ARG A 25 2.59 -3.99 -5.00
C ARG A 25 2.88 -5.07 -6.04
N LYS A 26 1.86 -5.86 -6.40
CA LYS A 26 2.00 -6.95 -7.39
C LYS A 26 2.44 -6.44 -8.76
N ARG A 27 1.90 -5.31 -9.21
CA ARG A 27 2.30 -4.67 -10.48
C ARG A 27 3.74 -4.15 -10.46
N CYS A 28 4.25 -3.73 -9.31
CA CYS A 28 5.66 -3.34 -9.13
C CYS A 28 6.57 -4.58 -9.16
N GLU A 29 6.20 -5.65 -8.44
CA GLU A 29 6.93 -6.92 -8.44
C GLU A 29 7.11 -7.48 -9.87
N TRP A 30 6.05 -7.49 -10.69
CA TRP A 30 6.11 -7.96 -12.08
C TRP A 30 7.05 -7.15 -12.98
N ARG A 31 7.36 -5.92 -12.60
CA ARG A 31 8.28 -5.04 -13.33
C ARG A 31 9.68 -5.01 -12.72
N GLY A 32 9.95 -5.82 -11.69
CA GLY A 32 11.21 -5.80 -10.95
C GLY A 32 11.43 -4.50 -10.19
N ILE A 33 10.36 -3.77 -9.86
CA ILE A 33 10.44 -2.52 -9.10
C ILE A 33 10.33 -2.86 -7.62
N PRO A 34 11.40 -2.66 -6.81
CA PRO A 34 11.31 -2.86 -5.37
C PRO A 34 10.36 -1.82 -4.78
N VAL A 35 9.37 -2.31 -4.03
CA VAL A 35 8.32 -1.50 -3.41
C VAL A 35 8.20 -1.86 -1.94
N ASP A 36 8.09 -0.83 -1.12
CA ASP A 36 7.87 -0.93 0.32
C ASP A 36 6.51 -0.31 0.66
N VAL A 37 5.77 -0.92 1.59
CA VAL A 37 4.44 -0.45 2.01
C VAL A 37 4.53 -0.10 3.48
N VAL A 38 4.32 1.18 3.79
CA VAL A 38 4.36 1.72 5.14
C VAL A 38 2.94 2.12 5.54
N ASP A 39 2.38 1.43 6.52
CA ASP A 39 1.12 1.83 7.12
C ASP A 39 1.38 3.05 8.02
N VAL A 40 0.67 4.15 7.76
CA VAL A 40 0.80 5.40 8.52
C VAL A 40 -0.51 5.64 9.27
N GLY A 41 -0.47 5.41 10.58
CA GLY A 41 -1.56 5.78 11.48
C GLY A 41 -1.55 7.28 11.83
N LEU A 42 -2.66 7.77 12.38
CA LEU A 42 -2.63 9.02 13.14
C LEU A 42 -1.91 8.76 14.46
N GLY A 43 -0.88 9.54 14.75
CA GLY A 43 -0.26 9.59 16.07
C GLY A 43 -1.21 10.14 17.13
#